data_AF-A0A3N5B489-F1
#
_entry.id   AF-A0A3N5B489-F1
#
_cell.length_a   1.000
_cell.length_b   1.000
_cell.length_c   1.000
_cell.angle_alpha   90.00
_cell.angle_beta   90.00
_cell.angle_gamma   90.00
#
_symmetry.space_group_name_H-M   'P 1'
#
loop_
_entity.id
_entity.type
_entity.pdbx_description
1 polymer ?
#
loop_
_entity_poly.entity_id
_entity_poly.type
_entity_poly.pdbx_seq_one_letter_code
_entity_poly.pdbx_strand_id
1 'polypeptide(L)'
;MKILIKSCFDNIAFMLVNELLDQEVEVYGLDNIQDDEKFERYALVARNADFHFSEDDYNEIDFKSIYDFSSNDVLCDYFSEKINKTSILIDDRIDMNKKYIVKFLASLLAYSQLPSSIHINGEEQHGIHLIKYD
;
A
#
# COMPACT_ATOMS: atom_id res chain seq x y z
N MET A 1 2.12 4.63 13.84
CA MET A 1 2.23 5.47 12.61
C MET A 1 0.95 5.24 11.83
N LYS A 2 0.32 6.28 11.27
CA LYS A 2 -0.96 6.15 10.58
C LYS A 2 -0.77 6.12 9.07
N ILE A 3 -1.23 5.06 8.43
CA ILE A 3 -1.18 4.88 6.99
C ILE A 3 -2.60 4.69 6.45
N LEU A 4 -2.92 5.39 5.37
CA LEU A 4 -4.14 5.14 4.61
C LEU A 4 -3.83 4.22 3.43
N ILE A 5 -4.65 3.20 3.22
CA ILE A 5 -4.61 2.35 2.03
C ILE A 5 -5.99 2.40 1.37
N LYS A 6 -6.05 2.93 0.15
CA LYS A 6 -7.27 2.90 -0.68
C LYS A 6 -7.31 1.65 -1.55
N SER A 7 -8.52 1.16 -1.80
CA SER A 7 -8.76 -0.17 -2.33
C SER A 7 -8.05 -1.26 -1.50
N CYS A 8 -8.14 -1.14 -0.17
CA CYS A 8 -7.33 -1.94 0.76
C CYS A 8 -7.60 -3.45 0.72
N PHE A 9 -8.70 -3.90 0.11
CA PHE A 9 -9.02 -5.31 -0.06
C PHE A 9 -8.71 -5.85 -1.47
N ASP A 10 -8.07 -5.07 -2.33
CA ASP A 10 -7.44 -5.60 -3.54
C ASP A 10 -6.23 -6.46 -3.18
N ASN A 11 -5.84 -7.39 -4.06
CA ASN A 11 -4.90 -8.47 -3.73
C ASN A 11 -3.58 -7.98 -3.05
N ILE A 12 -2.81 -7.14 -3.73
CA ILE A 12 -1.54 -6.62 -3.19
C ILE A 12 -1.78 -5.66 -2.02
N ALA A 13 -2.85 -4.87 -2.07
CA ALA A 13 -3.19 -3.94 -1.00
C ALA A 13 -3.48 -4.67 0.31
N PHE A 14 -4.24 -5.77 0.25
CA PHE A 14 -4.55 -6.60 1.41
C PHE A 14 -3.30 -7.31 1.96
N MET A 15 -2.42 -7.78 1.08
CA MET A 15 -1.13 -8.31 1.52
C MET A 15 -0.29 -7.23 2.24
N LEU A 16 -0.31 -5.99 1.74
CA LEU A 16 0.34 -4.85 2.39
C LEU A 16 -0.28 -4.50 3.73
N VAL A 17 -1.62 -4.52 3.86
CA VAL A 17 -2.32 -4.34 5.14
C VAL A 17 -1.78 -5.33 6.17
N ASN A 18 -1.71 -6.63 5.85
CA ASN A 18 -1.22 -7.64 6.78
C ASN A 18 0.25 -7.42 7.16
N GLU A 19 1.12 -7.16 6.18
CA GLU A 19 2.55 -6.91 6.44
C GLU A 19 2.77 -5.66 7.34
N LEU A 20 1.96 -4.61 7.19
CA LEU A 20 2.04 -3.42 8.02
C LEU A 20 1.51 -3.67 9.44
N LEU A 21 0.42 -4.43 9.58
CA LEU A 21 -0.11 -4.81 10.88
C LEU A 21 0.87 -5.72 11.65
N ASP A 22 1.55 -6.64 10.96
CA ASP A 22 2.63 -7.46 11.52
C ASP A 22 3.82 -6.62 12.01
N GLN A 23 3.97 -5.39 11.49
CA GLN A 23 4.95 -4.40 11.91
C GLN A 23 4.41 -3.39 12.94
N GLU A 24 3.24 -3.66 13.54
CA GLU A 24 2.58 -2.82 14.54
C GLU A 24 2.26 -1.39 14.02
N VAL A 25 1.97 -1.29 12.72
CA VAL A 25 1.55 -0.03 12.08
C VAL A 25 0.02 0.08 12.12
N GLU A 26 -0.47 1.28 12.43
CA GLU A 26 -1.90 1.59 12.45
C GLU A 26 -2.37 1.84 11.00
N VAL A 27 -3.23 0.98 10.49
CA VAL A 27 -3.67 0.96 9.09
C VAL A 27 -5.12 1.38 9.00
N TYR A 28 -5.38 2.39 8.17
CA TYR A 28 -6.71 2.85 7.81
C TYR A 28 -6.99 2.38 6.39
N GLY A 29 -7.93 1.45 6.25
CA GLY A 29 -8.42 0.95 4.98
C GLY A 29 -9.63 1.76 4.49
N LEU A 30 -9.61 2.11 3.20
CA LEU A 30 -10.74 2.66 2.46
C LEU A 30 -11.05 1.76 1.27
N ASP A 31 -12.24 1.14 1.25
CA ASP A 31 -12.67 0.29 0.14
C ASP A 31 -14.19 0.07 0.16
N ASN A 32 -14.72 -0.51 -0.91
CA ASN A 32 -16.10 -1.01 -1.00
C ASN A 32 -16.10 -2.54 -0.83
N ILE A 33 -16.82 -3.06 0.16
CA ILE A 33 -16.91 -4.50 0.47
C ILE A 33 -18.16 -5.19 -0.10
N GLN A 34 -18.80 -4.62 -1.13
CA GLN A 34 -19.94 -5.25 -1.80
C GLN A 34 -19.59 -6.54 -2.58
N ASP A 35 -18.30 -6.77 -2.83
CA ASP A 35 -17.79 -7.97 -3.47
C ASP A 35 -17.49 -9.06 -2.40
N ASP A 36 -17.91 -10.31 -2.67
CA ASP A 36 -17.74 -11.43 -1.73
C ASP A 36 -16.27 -11.66 -1.36
N GLU A 37 -15.33 -11.53 -2.31
CA GLU A 37 -13.90 -11.72 -2.08
C GLU A 37 -13.34 -10.62 -1.17
N LYS A 38 -13.78 -9.37 -1.36
CA LYS A 38 -13.41 -8.26 -0.47
C LYS A 38 -14.00 -8.41 0.92
N PHE A 39 -15.25 -8.88 1.02
CA PHE A 39 -15.88 -9.16 2.31
C PHE A 39 -15.13 -10.24 3.08
N GLU A 40 -14.70 -11.32 2.42
CA GLU A 40 -13.86 -12.36 3.02
C GLU A 40 -12.55 -11.79 3.56
N ARG A 41 -11.85 -10.95 2.78
CA ARG A 41 -10.60 -10.29 3.22
C ARG A 41 -10.83 -9.36 4.41
N TYR A 42 -11.89 -8.57 4.39
CA TYR A 42 -12.28 -7.74 5.53
C TYR A 42 -12.47 -8.58 6.80
N ALA A 43 -13.21 -9.69 6.71
CA ALA A 43 -13.50 -10.55 7.85
C ALA A 43 -12.24 -11.14 8.51
N LEU A 44 -11.15 -11.32 7.75
CA LEU A 44 -9.87 -11.81 8.26
C LEU A 44 -9.12 -10.79 9.12
N VAL A 45 -9.30 -9.49 8.86
CA VAL A 45 -8.51 -8.42 9.50
C VAL A 45 -9.34 -7.53 10.44
N ALA A 46 -10.67 -7.54 10.33
CA ALA A 46 -11.56 -6.65 11.09
C ALA A 46 -11.44 -6.74 12.63
N ARG A 47 -10.85 -7.81 13.16
CA ARG A 47 -10.63 -7.99 14.60
C ARG A 47 -9.30 -7.43 15.09
N ASN A 48 -8.43 -6.97 14.19
CA ASN A 48 -7.16 -6.35 14.56
C ASN A 48 -7.44 -4.92 15.06
N ALA A 49 -6.96 -4.58 16.26
CA ALA A 49 -7.19 -3.29 16.89
C ALA A 49 -6.48 -2.13 16.17
N ASP A 50 -5.42 -2.42 15.43
CA ASP A 50 -4.65 -1.46 14.64
C ASP A 50 -5.18 -1.31 13.21
N PHE A 51 -6.25 -2.04 12.85
CA PHE A 51 -6.92 -1.90 11.57
C PHE A 51 -8.24 -1.12 11.72
N HIS A 52 -8.38 -0.05 10.95
CA HIS A 52 -9.57 0.78 10.89
C HIS A 52 -10.12 0.76 9.47
N PHE A 53 -11.41 0.47 9.32
CA PHE A 53 -12.07 0.42 8.02
C PHE A 53 -13.15 1.49 7.90
N SER A 54 -13.23 2.12 6.74
CA SER A 54 -14.30 3.02 6.35
C SER A 54 -14.66 2.77 4.89
N GLU A 55 -15.95 2.87 4.56
CA GLU A 55 -16.42 2.94 3.17
C GLU A 55 -16.39 4.38 2.64
N ASP A 56 -16.34 5.36 3.55
CA ASP A 56 -16.32 6.80 3.26
C ASP A 56 -14.91 7.38 3.46
N ASP A 57 -14.62 8.49 2.75
CA ASP A 57 -13.35 9.20 2.83
C ASP A 57 -13.00 9.68 4.26
N TYR A 58 -11.71 9.62 4.58
CA TYR A 58 -11.17 10.16 5.83
C TYR A 58 -10.83 11.64 5.68
N ASN A 59 -11.73 12.52 6.14
CA ASN A 59 -11.57 13.97 5.97
C ASN A 59 -10.74 14.67 7.07
N GLU A 60 -10.49 14.03 8.21
CA GLU A 60 -9.93 14.70 9.41
C GLU A 60 -8.68 14.01 9.99
N ILE A 61 -8.12 13.01 9.30
CA ILE A 61 -6.98 12.23 9.81
C ILE A 61 -5.70 12.64 9.08
N ASP A 62 -4.69 13.04 9.85
CA ASP A 62 -3.36 13.31 9.35
C ASP A 62 -2.59 11.99 9.17
N PHE A 63 -2.48 11.54 7.93
CA PHE A 63 -1.77 10.32 7.56
C PHE A 63 -0.32 10.62 7.23
N LYS A 64 0.61 9.77 7.72
CA LYS A 64 2.03 9.89 7.35
C LYS A 64 2.28 9.43 5.92
N SER A 65 1.49 8.46 5.45
CA SER A 65 1.56 7.96 4.09
C SER A 65 0.21 7.48 3.60
N ILE A 66 -0.01 7.58 2.30
CA ILE A 66 -1.21 7.08 1.61
C ILE A 66 -0.75 6.20 0.45
N TYR A 67 -1.25 4.97 0.39
CA TYR A 67 -1.14 4.10 -0.76
C TYR A 67 -2.50 4.04 -1.47
N ASP A 68 -2.53 4.34 -2.77
CA ASP A 68 -3.74 4.32 -3.59
C ASP A 68 -3.66 3.21 -4.63
N PHE A 69 -4.40 2.12 -4.41
CA PHE A 69 -4.51 0.99 -5.34
C PHE A 69 -5.75 1.09 -6.26
N SER A 70 -6.48 2.21 -6.24
CA SER A 70 -7.64 2.40 -7.12
C SER A 70 -7.27 2.74 -8.58
N SER A 71 -6.00 3.09 -8.82
CA SER A 71 -5.44 3.39 -10.14
C SER A 71 -4.60 2.23 -10.69
N ASN A 72 -4.41 2.19 -12.02
CA ASN A 72 -3.55 1.21 -12.69
C ASN A 72 -2.10 1.23 -12.16
N ASP A 73 -1.62 2.42 -11.80
CA ASP A 73 -0.32 2.62 -11.15
C ASP A 73 -0.60 2.88 -9.67
N VAL A 74 0.11 2.22 -8.76
CA VAL A 74 -0.08 2.47 -7.32
C VAL A 74 0.53 3.83 -7.00
N LEU A 75 -0.27 4.74 -6.43
CA LEU A 75 0.25 6.04 -6.00
C LEU A 75 0.61 5.99 -4.52
N CYS A 76 1.84 6.41 -4.19
CA CYS A 76 2.30 6.54 -2.82
C CYS A 76 2.55 8.01 -2.50
N ASP A 77 1.77 8.58 -1.57
CA ASP A 77 1.97 9.93 -1.06
C ASP A 77 2.65 9.83 0.32
N TYR A 78 3.77 10.54 0.52
CA TYR A 78 4.45 10.63 1.82
C TYR A 78 4.36 12.04 2.39
N PHE A 79 4.01 12.14 3.68
CA PHE A 79 3.82 13.39 4.41
C PHE A 79 4.92 13.52 5.47
N SER A 80 6.17 13.64 5.02
CA SER A 80 7.22 14.26 5.83
C SER A 80 7.54 15.63 5.25
N GLU A 81 6.83 16.65 5.75
CA GLU A 81 7.10 18.08 5.54
C GLU A 81 6.83 18.67 4.14
N LYS A 82 6.84 17.86 3.07
CA LYS A 82 6.31 18.19 1.74
C LYS A 82 5.54 17.01 1.17
N ILE A 83 4.37 17.27 0.59
CA ILE A 83 3.60 16.26 -0.15
C ILE A 83 4.39 15.91 -1.42
N ASN A 84 5.09 14.78 -1.40
CA ASN A 84 5.71 14.20 -2.58
C ASN A 84 4.89 12.98 -2.98
N LYS A 85 4.32 13.03 -4.18
CA LYS A 85 3.58 11.91 -4.77
C LYS A 85 4.54 11.10 -5.63
N THR A 86 4.64 9.80 -5.38
CA THR A 86 5.48 8.86 -6.15
C THR A 86 4.59 7.81 -6.80
N SER A 87 4.67 7.69 -8.11
CA SER A 87 3.98 6.62 -8.85
C SER A 87 4.81 5.32 -8.81
N ILE A 88 4.17 4.21 -8.48
CA ILE A 88 4.76 2.88 -8.40
C ILE A 88 4.07 1.97 -9.43
N LEU A 89 4.84 1.55 -10.43
CA LEU A 89 4.41 0.60 -11.45
C LEU A 89 4.71 -0.82 -10.98
N ILE A 90 3.69 -1.66 -10.92
CA ILE A 90 3.81 -3.04 -10.43
C ILE A 90 3.55 -4.01 -11.58
N ASP A 91 4.51 -4.90 -11.83
CA ASP A 91 4.32 -6.09 -12.65
C ASP A 91 3.98 -7.29 -11.76
N ASP A 92 2.69 -7.63 -11.70
CA ASP A 92 2.14 -8.61 -10.75
C ASP A 92 1.86 -9.99 -11.36
N ARG A 93 2.42 -10.28 -12.56
CA ARG A 93 2.18 -11.50 -13.34
C ARG A 93 2.55 -12.82 -12.61
N ILE A 94 3.26 -12.78 -11.48
CA ILE A 94 3.74 -13.96 -10.73
C ILE A 94 3.51 -13.78 -9.21
N ASP A 95 2.89 -14.77 -8.54
CA ASP A 95 2.58 -14.69 -7.11
C ASP A 95 3.81 -14.55 -6.19
N MET A 96 4.93 -15.19 -6.55
CA MET A 96 6.19 -15.03 -5.81
C MET A 96 6.67 -13.57 -5.80
N ASN A 97 6.36 -12.80 -6.83
CA ASN A 97 6.73 -11.38 -6.94
C ASN A 97 5.91 -10.52 -5.97
N LYS A 98 4.63 -10.86 -5.73
CA LYS A 98 3.74 -10.08 -4.86
C LYS A 98 4.25 -9.94 -3.43
N LYS A 99 4.81 -11.02 -2.86
CA LYS A 99 5.40 -10.96 -1.51
C LYS A 99 6.60 -10.02 -1.42
N TYR A 100 7.46 -10.00 -2.45
CA TYR A 100 8.60 -9.08 -2.50
C TYR A 100 8.16 -7.62 -2.73
N ILE A 101 7.16 -7.41 -3.60
CA ILE A 101 6.51 -6.11 -3.81
C ILE A 101 5.99 -5.58 -2.47
N VAL A 102 5.23 -6.38 -1.72
CA VAL A 102 4.65 -5.99 -0.44
C VAL A 102 5.71 -5.61 0.57
N LYS A 103 6.76 -6.43 0.72
CA LYS A 103 7.88 -6.13 1.61
C LYS A 103 8.61 -4.85 1.23
N PHE A 104 8.75 -4.59 -0.07
CA PHE A 104 9.33 -3.35 -0.56
C PHE A 104 8.42 -2.15 -0.28
N LEU A 105 7.13 -2.24 -0.56
CA LEU A 105 6.17 -1.17 -0.29
C LEU A 105 6.14 -0.82 1.20
N ALA A 106 6.17 -1.81 2.09
CA ALA A 106 6.26 -1.58 3.54
C ALA A 106 7.59 -0.93 3.93
N SER A 107 8.72 -1.30 3.29
CA SER A 107 10.02 -0.72 3.62
C SER A 107 10.16 0.76 3.23
N LEU A 108 9.33 1.26 2.30
CA LEU A 108 9.30 2.68 1.90
C LEU A 108 9.15 3.63 3.09
N LEU A 109 8.50 3.18 4.16
CA LEU A 109 8.27 3.95 5.39
C LEU A 109 9.55 4.29 6.17
N ALA A 110 10.64 3.56 5.90
CA ALA A 110 11.95 3.85 6.50
C ALA A 110 12.71 4.96 5.76
N TYR A 111 12.24 5.38 4.58
CA TYR A 111 12.93 6.37 3.75
C TYR A 111 12.37 7.77 3.98
N SER A 112 13.27 8.75 4.08
CA SER A 112 12.90 10.17 4.20
C SER A 112 12.64 10.83 2.85
N GLN A 113 13.11 10.23 1.75
CA GLN A 113 12.94 10.70 0.38
C GLN A 113 12.78 9.50 -0.54
N LEU A 114 11.83 9.60 -1.46
CA LEU A 114 11.57 8.63 -2.50
C LEU A 114 11.88 9.24 -3.87
N PRO A 115 12.22 8.43 -4.89
CA PRO A 115 12.32 8.93 -6.26
C PRO A 115 10.96 9.39 -6.80
N SER A 116 10.97 10.08 -7.95
CA SER A 116 9.76 10.53 -8.65
C SER A 116 8.88 9.37 -9.12
N SER A 117 9.49 8.24 -9.49
CA SER A 117 8.78 7.00 -9.82
C SER A 117 9.56 5.76 -9.40
N ILE A 118 8.85 4.64 -9.26
CA ILE A 118 9.43 3.33 -8.94
C ILE A 118 8.82 2.29 -9.88
N HIS A 119 9.63 1.39 -10.43
CA HIS A 119 9.14 0.29 -11.25
C HIS A 119 9.57 -1.05 -10.67
N ILE A 120 8.60 -1.92 -10.41
CA ILE A 120 8.82 -3.23 -9.81
C ILE A 120 8.44 -4.29 -10.85
N ASN A 121 9.44 -4.86 -11.53
CA ASN A 121 9.24 -5.82 -12.63
C ASN A 121 9.47 -7.28 -12.22
N GLY A 122 10.19 -7.55 -11.12
CA GLY A 122 10.38 -8.91 -10.58
C GLY A 122 11.00 -9.94 -11.53
N GLU A 123 11.60 -9.56 -12.67
CA GLU A 123 12.07 -10.48 -13.73
C GLU A 123 13.49 -11.04 -13.49
N GLU A 124 14.27 -10.50 -12.56
CA GLU A 124 15.52 -11.10 -12.09
C GLU A 124 15.45 -11.38 -10.58
N GLN A 125 16.40 -12.12 -9.98
CA GLN A 125 16.21 -12.81 -8.70
C GLN A 125 15.64 -11.99 -7.51
N HIS A 126 15.74 -10.64 -7.49
CA HIS A 126 15.02 -9.75 -6.55
C HIS A 126 14.84 -8.31 -7.12
N GLY A 127 14.50 -8.16 -8.41
CA GLY A 127 14.54 -6.85 -9.09
C GLY A 127 13.47 -5.83 -8.64
N ILE A 128 13.84 -4.92 -7.75
CA ILE A 128 13.20 -3.59 -7.60
C ILE A 128 14.05 -2.61 -8.41
N HIS A 129 13.50 -2.03 -9.47
CA HIS A 129 14.19 -1.01 -10.25
C HIS A 129 13.72 0.37 -9.80
N LEU A 130 14.58 1.06 -9.03
CA LEU A 130 14.40 2.47 -8.75
C LEU A 130 14.74 3.25 -10.03
N ILE A 131 13.71 3.61 -10.80
CA ILE A 131 13.88 4.39 -12.02
C ILE A 131 13.72 5.85 -11.67
N LYS A 132 14.82 6.62 -11.72
CA LYS A 132 14.75 8.07 -11.68
C LYS A 132 14.55 8.59 -13.11
N TYR A 133 13.51 9.39 -13.33
CA TYR A 133 13.52 10.38 -14.40
C TYR A 133 13.07 11.73 -13.84
N ASP A 134 13.97 12.70 -14.04
CA ASP A 134 13.94 14.16 -13.88
C ASP A 134 13.32 14.77 -12.61
#